data_AF-A0A8E0WNK3-F1
#
_entry.id   AF-A0A8E0WNK3-F1
#
_cell.length_a   1.000
_cell.length_b   1.000
_cell.length_c   1.000
_cell.angle_alpha   90.00
_cell.angle_beta   90.00
_cell.angle_gamma   90.00
#
_symmetry.space_group_name_H-M   'P 1'
#
loop_
_entity.id
_entity.type
_entity.pdbx_description
1 polymer ?
#
loop_
_entity_poly.entity_id
_entity_poly.type
_entity_poly.pdbx_seq_one_letter_code
_entity_poly.pdbx_strand_id
1 'polypeptide(L)'
;MLSNPFLFTLLRILPASLASWLGGWLSANIARKSMKLRDERARRNLAILRPDLDDATREAMLTRRWFNLGRTMAELTNIDRLIDNDHVTVEDADGYRRVLDGPGPLIALSVHLGNWDLLAAHIKASTDRPGLGIYDPPEDPRQAAMLKRARSSYMGEAITGGGAARGVLKHLAGRDRATLYILLDERRDRQVWFPRFGRDLPPSGNLSVALRLARKVGARFLPFYLIRSEGPHFRVHWHPPLDPALLSDDRIMDQVDAFLGKACVDHADQWLALHDMDLAAPVAAVAAAQEEGPGEERAG
;
A
#
# COMPACT_ATOMS: atom_id res chain seq x y z
N MET A 1 -11.42 2.26 -14.38
CA MET A 1 -10.82 1.04 -14.98
C MET A 1 -11.41 -0.21 -14.39
N LEU A 2 -11.43 -0.37 -13.05
CA LEU A 2 -11.96 -1.57 -12.39
C LEU A 2 -13.50 -1.65 -12.30
N SER A 3 -14.24 -0.61 -12.67
CA SER A 3 -15.71 -0.64 -12.71
C SER A 3 -16.29 -1.05 -14.07
N ASN A 4 -15.45 -1.17 -15.10
CA ASN A 4 -15.89 -1.48 -16.47
C ASN A 4 -15.50 -2.92 -16.84
N PRO A 5 -16.46 -3.86 -16.92
CA PRO A 5 -16.18 -5.27 -17.18
C PRO A 5 -15.58 -5.53 -18.56
N PHE A 6 -15.93 -4.72 -19.57
CA PHE A 6 -15.34 -4.82 -20.90
C PHE A 6 -13.86 -4.47 -20.86
N LEU A 7 -13.51 -3.34 -20.22
CA LEU A 7 -12.11 -2.91 -20.11
C LEU A 7 -11.28 -3.91 -19.28
N PHE A 8 -11.84 -4.44 -18.20
CA PHE A 8 -11.19 -5.50 -17.41
C PHE A 8 -10.87 -6.73 -18.27
N THR A 9 -11.86 -7.20 -19.04
CA THR A 9 -11.72 -8.37 -19.92
C THR A 9 -10.70 -8.11 -21.02
N LEU A 10 -10.73 -6.93 -21.64
CA LEU A 10 -9.75 -6.52 -22.64
C LEU A 10 -8.32 -6.56 -22.07
N LEU A 11 -8.09 -5.93 -20.92
CA LEU A 11 -6.78 -5.90 -20.26
C LEU A 11 -6.30 -7.30 -19.82
N ARG A 12 -7.22 -8.23 -19.54
CA ARG A 12 -6.92 -9.63 -19.23
C ARG A 12 -6.44 -10.42 -20.46
N ILE A 13 -6.97 -10.12 -21.66
CA ILE A 13 -6.64 -10.83 -22.91
C ILE A 13 -5.27 -10.38 -23.45
N LEU A 14 -4.92 -9.11 -23.26
CA LEU A 14 -3.66 -8.56 -23.75
C LEU A 14 -2.44 -9.17 -23.01
N PRO A 15 -1.27 -9.25 -23.66
CA PRO A 15 -0.01 -9.53 -22.95
C PRO A 15 0.19 -8.52 -21.81
N ALA A 16 0.72 -8.97 -20.68
CA ALA A 16 0.81 -8.15 -19.46
C ALA A 16 1.59 -6.83 -19.69
N SER A 17 2.62 -6.84 -20.55
CA SER A 17 3.37 -5.64 -20.93
C SER A 17 2.49 -4.61 -21.66
N LEU A 18 1.66 -5.07 -22.60
CA LEU A 18 0.75 -4.21 -23.35
C LEU A 18 -0.42 -3.73 -22.49
N ALA A 19 -0.99 -4.59 -21.65
CA ALA A 19 -2.02 -4.21 -20.69
C ALA A 19 -1.50 -3.14 -19.72
N SER A 20 -0.29 -3.34 -19.16
CA SER A 20 0.41 -2.37 -18.32
C SER A 20 0.57 -1.03 -19.04
N TRP A 21 1.18 -1.03 -20.23
CA TRP A 21 1.40 0.20 -21.01
C TRP A 21 0.10 0.93 -21.33
N LEU A 22 -0.94 0.21 -21.79
CA LEU A 22 -2.24 0.79 -22.12
C LEU A 22 -2.90 1.41 -20.89
N GLY A 23 -2.84 0.74 -19.74
CA GLY A 23 -3.29 1.28 -18.46
C GLY A 23 -2.60 2.60 -18.13
N GLY A 24 -1.27 2.63 -18.24
CA GLY A 24 -0.50 3.85 -18.00
C GLY A 24 -0.86 4.99 -18.95
N TRP A 25 -0.99 4.69 -20.25
CA TRP A 25 -1.35 5.66 -21.27
C TRP A 25 -2.74 6.26 -21.00
N LEU A 26 -3.74 5.41 -20.74
CA LEU A 26 -5.10 5.84 -20.41
C LEU A 26 -5.13 6.70 -19.14
N SER A 27 -4.35 6.33 -18.13
CA SER A 27 -4.30 7.10 -16.87
C SER A 27 -3.67 8.48 -17.07
N ALA A 28 -2.50 8.55 -17.70
CA ALA A 28 -1.79 9.82 -17.91
C ALA A 28 -2.52 10.78 -18.88
N ASN A 29 -3.20 10.25 -19.91
CA ASN A 29 -3.78 11.07 -20.98
C ASN A 29 -5.29 11.30 -20.85
N ILE A 30 -6.00 10.47 -20.08
CA ILE A 30 -7.46 10.54 -19.91
C ILE A 30 -7.83 10.76 -18.45
N ALA A 31 -7.46 9.84 -17.55
CA ALA A 31 -7.89 9.91 -16.14
C ALA A 31 -7.34 11.14 -15.40
N ARG A 32 -6.06 11.49 -15.64
CA ARG A 32 -5.42 12.66 -15.07
C ARG A 32 -6.22 13.95 -15.32
N LYS A 33 -6.79 14.11 -16.52
CA LYS A 33 -7.52 15.32 -16.93
C LYS A 33 -8.84 15.50 -16.17
N SER A 34 -9.47 14.41 -15.71
CA SER A 34 -10.70 14.46 -14.91
C SER A 34 -10.46 14.49 -13.41
N MET A 35 -9.29 14.07 -12.93
CA MET A 35 -8.94 14.00 -11.50
C MET A 35 -8.14 15.21 -10.99
N LYS A 36 -8.59 16.43 -11.30
CA LYS A 36 -7.88 17.69 -11.04
C LYS A 36 -7.42 17.85 -9.58
N LEU A 37 -8.31 17.60 -8.61
CA LEU A 37 -7.99 17.74 -7.19
C LEU A 37 -6.86 16.81 -6.72
N ARG A 38 -6.85 15.56 -7.21
CA ARG A 38 -5.80 14.57 -6.90
C ARG A 38 -4.48 14.94 -7.55
N ASP A 39 -4.52 15.45 -8.78
CA ASP A 39 -3.35 15.91 -9.51
C ASP A 39 -2.72 17.13 -8.83
N GLU A 40 -3.52 18.14 -8.48
CA GLU A 40 -3.08 19.33 -7.74
C GLU A 40 -2.48 18.99 -6.38
N ARG A 41 -3.13 18.09 -5.62
CA ARG A 41 -2.60 17.66 -4.32
C ARG A 41 -1.25 16.95 -4.47
N ALA A 42 -1.14 16.02 -5.41
CA ALA A 42 0.13 15.33 -5.67
C ALA A 42 1.23 16.30 -6.12
N ARG A 43 0.90 17.30 -6.95
CA ARG A 43 1.85 18.36 -7.36
C ARG A 43 2.36 19.16 -6.16
N ARG A 44 1.46 19.60 -5.27
CA ARG A 44 1.86 20.31 -4.04
C ARG A 44 2.72 19.44 -3.12
N ASN A 45 2.34 18.17 -2.93
CA ASN A 45 3.12 17.25 -2.11
C ASN A 45 4.51 16.99 -2.69
N LEU A 46 4.67 16.88 -4.01
CA LEU A 46 6.00 16.80 -4.64
C LEU A 46 6.83 18.05 -4.40
N ALA A 47 6.22 19.25 -4.42
CA ALA A 47 6.95 20.47 -4.12
C ALA A 47 7.48 20.50 -2.68
N ILE A 48 6.73 19.93 -1.73
CA ILE A 48 7.12 19.79 -0.31
C ILE A 48 8.20 18.71 -0.13
N LEU A 49 8.01 17.54 -0.74
CA LEU A 49 8.85 16.36 -0.51
C LEU A 49 10.12 16.33 -1.35
N ARG A 50 10.14 17.01 -2.50
CA ARG A 50 11.26 17.11 -3.43
C ARG A 50 11.60 18.56 -3.76
N PRO A 51 11.98 19.38 -2.75
CA PRO A 51 12.41 20.75 -2.98
C PRO A 51 13.75 20.83 -3.72
N ASP A 52 14.50 19.73 -3.76
CA ASP A 52 15.75 19.55 -4.49
C ASP A 52 15.57 19.49 -6.01
N LEU A 53 14.34 19.25 -6.50
CA LEU A 53 14.01 19.16 -7.91
C LEU A 53 13.37 20.44 -8.43
N ASP A 54 13.73 20.83 -9.66
CA ASP A 54 13.05 21.91 -10.37
C ASP A 54 11.60 21.57 -10.76
N ASP A 55 10.82 22.58 -11.14
CA ASP A 55 9.40 22.42 -11.48
C ASP A 55 9.18 21.47 -12.66
N ALA A 56 10.04 21.54 -13.68
CA ALA A 56 9.95 20.68 -14.85
C ALA A 56 10.16 19.20 -14.48
N THR A 57 11.15 18.91 -13.63
CA THR A 57 11.46 17.55 -13.19
C THR A 57 10.38 17.01 -12.27
N ARG A 58 9.81 17.85 -11.37
CA ARG A 58 8.65 17.47 -10.54
C ARG A 58 7.43 17.16 -11.39
N GLU A 59 7.15 17.94 -12.42
CA GLU A 59 6.00 17.68 -13.30
C GLU A 59 6.21 16.44 -14.20
N ALA A 60 7.44 16.20 -14.65
CA ALA A 60 7.78 14.94 -15.32
C ALA A 60 7.57 13.74 -14.37
N MET A 61 7.95 13.86 -13.10
CA MET A 61 7.74 12.84 -12.07
C MET A 61 6.25 12.60 -11.80
N LEU A 62 5.44 13.65 -11.67
CA LEU A 62 3.98 13.53 -11.53
C LEU A 62 3.33 12.86 -12.75
N THR A 63 3.83 13.14 -13.95
CA THR A 63 3.37 12.47 -15.18
C THR A 63 3.69 10.98 -15.15
N ARG A 64 4.93 10.60 -14.79
CA ARG A 64 5.32 9.19 -14.60
C ARG A 64 4.46 8.51 -13.54
N ARG A 65 4.10 9.23 -12.48
CA ARG A 65 3.17 8.76 -11.45
C ARG A 65 1.82 8.37 -11.99
N TRP A 66 1.17 9.27 -12.73
CA TRP A 66 -0.12 8.96 -13.35
C TRP A 66 -0.02 7.76 -14.26
N PHE A 67 1.08 7.66 -15.02
CA PHE A 67 1.37 6.48 -15.82
C PHE A 67 1.45 5.23 -14.93
N ASN A 68 2.24 5.23 -13.85
CA ASN A 68 2.34 4.07 -12.94
C ASN A 68 0.99 3.67 -12.32
N LEU A 69 0.16 4.62 -11.88
CA LEU A 69 -1.16 4.31 -11.32
C LEU A 69 -2.05 3.55 -12.32
N GLY A 70 -2.01 3.95 -13.59
CA GLY A 70 -2.73 3.26 -14.65
C GLY A 70 -2.21 1.85 -14.90
N ARG A 71 -0.89 1.67 -14.86
CA ARG A 71 -0.24 0.36 -15.01
C ARG A 71 -0.66 -0.59 -13.89
N THR A 72 -0.59 -0.14 -12.63
CA THR A 72 -0.97 -0.94 -11.47
C THR A 72 -2.42 -1.40 -11.54
N MET A 73 -3.33 -0.52 -11.97
CA MET A 73 -4.74 -0.87 -12.17
C MET A 73 -4.96 -1.89 -13.29
N ALA A 74 -4.19 -1.80 -14.38
CA ALA A 74 -4.29 -2.73 -15.50
C ALA A 74 -3.64 -4.09 -15.22
N GLU A 75 -2.57 -4.11 -14.44
CA GLU A 75 -1.86 -5.33 -14.06
C GLU A 75 -2.62 -6.17 -13.03
N LEU A 76 -3.56 -5.57 -12.31
CA LEU A 76 -4.45 -6.30 -11.42
C LEU A 76 -5.17 -7.45 -12.14
N THR A 77 -5.42 -7.32 -13.44
CA THR A 77 -6.04 -8.38 -14.25
C THR A 77 -5.07 -9.50 -14.64
N ASN A 78 -3.77 -9.35 -14.36
CA ASN A 78 -2.69 -10.23 -14.81
C ASN A 78 -1.77 -10.69 -13.66
N ILE A 79 -2.17 -10.52 -12.40
CA ILE A 79 -1.31 -10.83 -11.24
C ILE A 79 -0.83 -12.29 -11.24
N ASP A 80 -1.71 -13.24 -11.58
CA ASP A 80 -1.38 -14.66 -11.74
C ASP A 80 -0.21 -14.86 -12.72
N ARG A 81 -0.32 -14.28 -13.91
CA ARG A 81 0.73 -14.37 -14.95
C ARG A 81 2.02 -13.68 -14.53
N LEU A 82 1.94 -12.57 -13.80
CA LEU A 82 3.13 -11.84 -13.37
C LEU A 82 3.93 -12.64 -12.34
N ILE A 83 3.23 -13.34 -11.44
CA ILE A 83 3.87 -14.27 -10.50
C ILE A 83 4.47 -15.48 -11.24
N ASP A 84 3.71 -16.11 -12.14
CA ASP A 84 4.14 -17.37 -12.79
C ASP A 84 5.31 -17.21 -13.78
N ASN A 85 5.56 -15.99 -14.28
CA ASN A 85 6.60 -15.72 -15.29
C ASN A 85 7.80 -14.93 -14.72
N ASP A 86 8.10 -15.07 -13.43
CA ASP A 86 9.28 -14.49 -12.77
C ASP A 86 9.44 -12.97 -12.96
N HIS A 87 8.33 -12.23 -13.00
CA HIS A 87 8.38 -10.77 -13.10
C HIS A 87 8.80 -10.08 -11.78
N VAL A 88 8.99 -10.85 -10.70
CA VAL A 88 9.34 -10.33 -9.37
C VAL A 88 10.68 -10.90 -8.94
N THR A 89 11.64 -10.00 -8.71
CA THR A 89 12.94 -10.33 -8.10
C THR A 89 12.98 -9.87 -6.65
N VAL A 90 13.80 -10.51 -5.81
CA VAL A 90 13.96 -10.15 -4.40
C VAL A 90 15.43 -9.82 -4.13
N GLU A 91 15.70 -8.64 -3.56
CA GLU A 91 17.02 -8.30 -3.04
C GLU A 91 17.36 -9.22 -1.85
N ASP A 92 18.55 -9.83 -1.79
CA ASP A 92 18.89 -10.86 -0.78
C ASP A 92 17.78 -11.91 -0.59
N ALA A 93 17.45 -12.63 -1.66
CA ALA A 93 16.38 -13.63 -1.68
C ALA A 93 16.54 -14.72 -0.59
N ASP A 94 17.78 -15.10 -0.28
CA ASP A 94 18.05 -16.09 0.76
C ASP A 94 17.80 -15.54 2.16
N GLY A 95 18.17 -14.28 2.44
CA GLY A 95 17.82 -13.61 3.69
C GLY A 95 16.31 -13.45 3.85
N TYR A 96 15.63 -13.04 2.79
CA TYR A 96 14.18 -12.91 2.77
C TYR A 96 13.49 -14.24 3.09
N ARG A 97 13.90 -15.32 2.41
CA ARG A 97 13.38 -16.67 2.64
C ARG A 97 13.64 -17.15 4.06
N ARG A 98 14.84 -16.96 4.62
CA ARG A 98 15.13 -17.30 6.03
C ARG A 98 14.20 -16.60 7.02
N VAL A 99 13.83 -15.35 6.75
CA VAL A 99 12.86 -14.61 7.58
C VAL A 99 11.47 -15.23 7.46
N LEU A 100 11.02 -15.53 6.24
CA LEU A 100 9.73 -16.16 5.97
C LEU A 100 9.63 -17.60 6.50
N ASP A 101 10.74 -18.32 6.61
CA ASP A 101 10.79 -19.66 7.21
C ASP A 101 10.91 -19.61 8.74
N GLY A 102 11.31 -18.46 9.29
CA GLY A 102 11.54 -18.27 10.72
C GLY A 102 10.28 -18.39 11.59
N PRO A 103 10.44 -18.64 12.90
CA PRO A 103 9.33 -18.89 13.82
C PRO A 103 8.56 -17.62 14.20
N GLY A 104 7.43 -17.82 14.90
CA GLY A 104 6.64 -16.75 15.53
C GLY A 104 5.80 -15.92 14.56
N PRO A 105 4.88 -15.09 15.04
CA PRO A 105 4.05 -14.28 14.16
C PRO A 105 4.84 -13.14 13.50
N LEU A 106 4.41 -12.74 12.29
CA LEU A 106 4.96 -11.61 11.55
C LEU A 106 3.87 -10.58 11.21
N ILE A 107 4.24 -9.31 11.26
CA ILE A 107 3.44 -8.23 10.68
C ILE A 107 4.26 -7.62 9.54
N ALA A 108 3.86 -7.95 8.32
CA ALA A 108 4.46 -7.47 7.09
C ALA A 108 3.94 -6.06 6.79
N LEU A 109 4.83 -5.06 6.92
CA LEU A 109 4.53 -3.64 6.77
C LEU A 109 4.90 -3.19 5.36
N SER A 110 3.96 -2.55 4.67
CA SER A 110 4.22 -2.00 3.35
C SER A 110 3.50 -0.67 3.13
N VAL A 111 3.65 -0.12 1.93
CA VAL A 111 3.01 1.11 1.44
C VAL A 111 2.54 0.89 0.01
N HIS A 112 1.65 1.74 -0.50
CA HIS A 112 1.13 1.64 -1.86
C HIS A 112 2.16 2.13 -2.91
N LEU A 113 3.32 1.48 -2.96
CA LEU A 113 4.39 1.66 -3.94
C LEU A 113 4.34 0.59 -5.03
N GLY A 114 4.71 0.98 -6.25
CA GLY A 114 4.79 0.08 -7.40
C GLY A 114 3.44 -0.59 -7.68
N ASN A 115 3.38 -1.91 -7.48
CA ASN A 115 2.17 -2.71 -7.53
C ASN A 115 1.99 -3.49 -6.22
N TRP A 116 1.31 -2.87 -5.24
CA TRP A 116 1.09 -3.45 -3.91
C TRP A 116 0.21 -4.71 -3.92
N ASP A 117 -0.61 -4.89 -4.96
CA ASP A 117 -1.42 -6.09 -5.18
C ASP A 117 -0.53 -7.26 -5.60
N LEU A 118 0.43 -7.02 -6.50
CA LEU A 118 1.45 -7.99 -6.88
C LEU A 118 2.37 -8.32 -5.69
N LEU A 119 2.70 -7.34 -4.84
CA LEU A 119 3.47 -7.58 -3.63
C LEU A 119 2.75 -8.52 -2.66
N ALA A 120 1.44 -8.31 -2.47
CA ALA A 120 0.60 -9.20 -1.65
C ALA A 120 0.55 -10.63 -2.25
N ALA A 121 0.46 -10.76 -3.57
CA ALA A 121 0.53 -12.05 -4.25
C ALA A 121 1.91 -12.71 -4.10
N HIS A 122 2.99 -11.94 -4.21
CA HIS A 122 4.35 -12.43 -4.07
C HIS A 122 4.61 -12.98 -2.66
N ILE A 123 4.29 -12.24 -1.60
CA ILE A 123 4.51 -12.75 -0.23
C ILE A 123 3.64 -13.98 0.04
N LYS A 124 2.41 -14.03 -0.47
CA LYS A 124 1.53 -15.21 -0.38
C LYS A 124 2.13 -16.44 -1.06
N ALA A 125 2.77 -16.28 -2.21
CA ALA A 125 3.43 -17.37 -2.95
C ALA A 125 4.77 -17.77 -2.33
N SER A 126 5.43 -16.88 -1.58
CA SER A 126 6.78 -17.08 -1.06
C SER A 126 6.85 -17.82 0.28
N THR A 127 5.72 -18.17 0.89
CA THR A 127 5.70 -18.81 2.21
C THR A 127 4.44 -19.62 2.48
N ASP A 128 4.57 -20.60 3.38
CA ASP A 128 3.49 -21.44 3.90
C ASP A 128 2.71 -20.79 5.06
N ARG A 129 3.16 -19.63 5.55
CA ARG A 129 2.57 -18.94 6.69
C ARG A 129 1.08 -18.64 6.46
N PRO A 130 0.22 -18.84 7.47
CA PRO A 130 -1.17 -18.40 7.41
C PRO A 130 -1.24 -16.87 7.28
N GLY A 131 -1.50 -16.39 6.07
CA GLY A 131 -1.60 -14.96 5.75
C GLY A 131 -3.00 -14.40 5.97
N LEU A 132 -3.08 -13.21 6.56
CA LEU A 132 -4.28 -12.39 6.67
C LEU A 132 -4.00 -10.99 6.09
N GLY A 133 -4.87 -10.51 5.20
CA GLY A 133 -4.84 -9.13 4.71
C GLY A 133 -5.94 -8.31 5.36
N ILE A 134 -5.71 -7.01 5.53
CA ILE A 134 -6.78 -6.06 5.87
C ILE A 134 -7.19 -5.35 4.60
N TYR A 135 -8.50 -5.25 4.38
CA TYR A 135 -9.04 -4.60 3.19
C TYR A 135 -10.39 -3.97 3.51
N ASP A 136 -10.61 -2.75 3.02
CA ASP A 136 -11.92 -2.11 3.03
C ASP A 136 -12.53 -2.16 1.61
N PRO A 137 -13.67 -2.84 1.39
CA PRO A 137 -14.31 -2.91 0.08
C PRO A 137 -14.70 -1.53 -0.42
N PRO A 138 -14.69 -1.29 -1.74
CA PRO A 138 -15.17 -0.03 -2.28
C PRO A 138 -16.69 0.03 -2.04
N GLU A 139 -17.22 1.24 -1.86
CA GLU A 139 -18.65 1.45 -1.62
C GLU A 139 -19.53 0.91 -2.75
N ASP A 140 -19.06 0.98 -4.00
CA ASP A 140 -19.73 0.42 -5.16
C ASP A 140 -19.65 -1.13 -5.14
N PRO A 141 -20.79 -1.84 -4.98
CA PRO A 141 -20.80 -3.30 -4.89
C PRO A 141 -20.26 -4.00 -6.13
N ARG A 142 -20.37 -3.39 -7.32
CA ARG A 142 -19.86 -3.97 -8.56
C ARG A 142 -18.33 -3.94 -8.58
N GLN A 143 -17.75 -2.83 -8.13
CA GLN A 143 -16.31 -2.69 -7.96
C GLN A 143 -15.80 -3.64 -6.88
N ALA A 144 -16.52 -3.74 -5.76
CA ALA A 144 -16.21 -4.69 -4.69
C ALA A 144 -16.17 -6.14 -5.19
N ALA A 145 -17.20 -6.58 -5.93
CA ALA A 145 -17.28 -7.92 -6.47
C ALA A 145 -16.16 -8.21 -7.48
N MET A 146 -15.85 -7.26 -8.36
CA MET A 146 -14.79 -7.44 -9.35
C MET A 146 -13.41 -7.49 -8.71
N LEU A 147 -13.15 -6.63 -7.73
CA LEU A 147 -11.90 -6.61 -6.99
C LEU A 147 -11.72 -7.88 -6.15
N LYS A 148 -12.79 -8.36 -5.51
CA LYS A 148 -12.80 -9.66 -4.84
C LYS A 148 -12.44 -10.80 -5.79
N ARG A 149 -12.98 -10.80 -7.02
CA ARG A 149 -12.65 -11.79 -8.06
C ARG A 149 -11.20 -11.68 -8.52
N ALA A 150 -10.67 -10.47 -8.73
CA ALA A 150 -9.28 -10.28 -9.14
C ALA A 150 -8.29 -10.71 -8.05
N ARG A 151 -8.68 -10.55 -6.79
CA ARG A 151 -7.86 -10.83 -5.61
C ARG A 151 -8.02 -12.24 -5.07
N SER A 152 -9.00 -13.02 -5.51
CA SER A 152 -9.33 -14.32 -4.92
C SER A 152 -8.20 -15.35 -5.01
N SER A 153 -7.25 -15.16 -5.94
CA SER A 153 -6.09 -16.05 -6.07
C SER A 153 -5.00 -15.81 -5.03
N TYR A 154 -4.95 -14.63 -4.40
CA TYR A 154 -3.86 -14.29 -3.47
C TYR A 154 -4.28 -13.65 -2.15
N MET A 155 -5.41 -12.94 -2.09
CA MET A 155 -5.98 -12.54 -0.81
C MET A 155 -6.63 -13.76 -0.17
N GLY A 156 -6.05 -14.23 0.94
CA GLY A 156 -6.62 -15.27 1.80
C GLY A 156 -7.84 -14.74 2.56
N GLU A 157 -7.86 -14.92 3.88
CA GLU A 157 -8.87 -14.28 4.72
C GLU A 157 -8.63 -12.76 4.73
N ALA A 158 -9.71 -11.98 4.61
CA ALA A 158 -9.68 -10.53 4.72
C ALA A 158 -10.75 -10.08 5.73
N ILE A 159 -10.40 -9.12 6.60
CA ILE A 159 -11.32 -8.61 7.62
C ILE A 159 -11.64 -7.15 7.35
N THR A 160 -12.93 -6.81 7.43
CA THR A 160 -13.49 -5.46 7.22
C THR A 160 -14.03 -4.88 8.55
N GLY A 161 -14.09 -3.56 8.66
CA GLY A 161 -14.87 -2.84 9.69
C GLY A 161 -14.35 -2.88 11.14
N GLY A 162 -15.17 -2.38 12.07
CA GLY A 162 -14.82 -2.16 13.50
C GLY A 162 -14.49 -3.43 14.32
N GLY A 163 -14.70 -4.63 13.76
CA GLY A 163 -14.30 -5.91 14.36
C GLY A 163 -12.92 -6.42 13.92
N ALA A 164 -12.26 -5.73 12.98
CA ALA A 164 -11.02 -6.20 12.36
C ALA A 164 -9.90 -6.48 13.35
N ALA A 165 -9.71 -5.60 14.35
CA ALA A 165 -8.66 -5.75 15.35
C ALA A 165 -8.75 -7.06 16.15
N ARG A 166 -9.98 -7.50 16.52
CA ARG A 166 -10.18 -8.75 17.26
C ARG A 166 -9.89 -9.98 16.40
N GLY A 167 -10.31 -9.94 15.13
CA GLY A 167 -10.04 -11.02 14.18
C GLY A 167 -8.55 -11.15 13.87
N VAL A 168 -7.87 -10.03 13.65
CA VAL A 168 -6.41 -9.98 13.45
C VAL A 168 -5.67 -10.53 14.66
N LEU A 169 -6.06 -10.12 15.87
CA LEU A 169 -5.46 -10.63 17.10
C LEU A 169 -5.65 -12.16 17.23
N LYS A 170 -6.86 -12.66 16.97
CA LYS A 170 -7.14 -14.11 16.98
C LYS A 170 -6.28 -14.85 15.96
N HIS A 171 -6.09 -14.28 14.77
CA HIS A 171 -5.25 -14.87 13.72
C HIS A 171 -3.78 -14.95 14.15
N LEU A 172 -3.21 -13.84 14.60
CA LEU A 172 -1.80 -13.77 14.99
C LEU A 172 -1.47 -14.58 16.24
N ALA A 173 -2.38 -14.65 17.21
CA ALA A 173 -2.16 -15.40 18.46
C ALA A 173 -2.55 -16.89 18.35
N GLY A 174 -3.43 -17.24 17.42
CA GLY A 174 -4.06 -18.57 17.35
C GLY A 174 -3.50 -19.49 16.28
N ARG A 175 -2.62 -19.02 15.39
CA ARG A 175 -2.03 -19.83 14.32
C ARG A 175 -0.50 -19.74 14.38
N ASP A 176 0.16 -20.88 14.23
CA ASP A 176 1.62 -20.90 14.19
C ASP A 176 2.15 -20.12 12.98
N ARG A 177 3.24 -19.37 13.21
CA ARG A 177 3.93 -18.53 12.22
C ARG A 177 3.02 -17.56 11.42
N ALA A 178 1.85 -17.20 11.96
CA ALA A 178 0.86 -16.36 11.26
C ALA A 178 1.44 -15.02 10.78
N THR A 179 1.00 -14.58 9.59
CA THR A 179 1.40 -13.29 9.02
C THR A 179 0.19 -12.38 8.83
N LEU A 180 0.33 -11.12 9.26
CA LEU A 180 -0.57 -10.02 8.88
C LEU A 180 0.11 -9.17 7.81
N TYR A 181 -0.56 -8.89 6.70
CA TYR A 181 -0.13 -7.88 5.72
C TYR A 181 -0.93 -6.59 5.93
N ILE A 182 -0.24 -5.47 6.13
CA ILE A 182 -0.85 -4.16 6.36
C ILE A 182 -0.13 -3.06 5.58
N LEU A 183 -0.92 -2.22 4.91
CA LEU A 183 -0.44 -1.02 4.20
C LEU A 183 -0.53 0.17 5.15
N LEU A 184 0.60 0.81 5.44
CA LEU A 184 0.68 1.86 6.45
C LEU A 184 0.08 3.20 5.98
N ASP A 185 0.12 3.45 4.68
CA ASP A 185 -0.30 4.70 4.02
C ASP A 185 -1.76 4.66 3.53
N GLU A 186 -2.60 3.84 4.15
CA GLU A 186 -4.04 3.83 3.93
C GLU A 186 -4.67 5.09 4.54
N ARG A 187 -5.60 5.70 3.80
CA ARG A 187 -6.30 6.89 4.25
C ARG A 187 -7.29 6.54 5.36
N ARG A 188 -7.13 7.14 6.53
CA ARG A 188 -8.02 7.04 7.70
C ARG A 188 -8.46 8.43 8.12
N ASP A 189 -9.76 8.61 8.37
CA ASP A 189 -10.32 9.88 8.83
C ASP A 189 -9.88 11.07 7.96
N ARG A 190 -10.01 10.87 6.64
CA ARG A 190 -9.64 11.83 5.57
C ARG A 190 -8.15 12.15 5.43
N GLN A 191 -7.24 11.52 6.19
CA GLN A 191 -5.79 11.77 6.14
C GLN A 191 -4.98 10.48 5.96
N VAL A 192 -3.78 10.61 5.38
CA VAL A 192 -2.75 9.56 5.37
C VAL A 192 -1.66 9.93 6.40
N TRP A 193 -1.46 9.06 7.38
CA TRP A 193 -0.59 9.32 8.54
C TRP A 193 0.82 8.76 8.42
N PHE A 194 1.05 7.83 7.50
CA PHE A 194 2.37 7.29 7.18
C PHE A 194 2.74 7.61 5.72
N PRO A 195 3.98 8.02 5.40
CA PRO A 195 5.10 8.29 6.31
C PRO A 195 4.80 9.44 7.27
N ARG A 196 5.49 9.46 8.42
CA ARG A 196 5.21 10.47 9.45
C ARG A 196 5.54 11.88 8.96
N PHE A 197 6.67 12.04 8.27
CA PHE A 197 7.19 13.35 7.83
C PHE A 197 7.22 14.39 8.97
N GLY A 198 7.65 13.96 10.15
CA GLY A 198 7.72 14.79 11.35
C GLY A 198 6.38 15.01 12.07
N ARG A 199 5.29 14.39 11.62
CA ARG A 199 4.00 14.41 12.31
C ARG A 199 3.90 13.29 13.35
N ASP A 200 3.21 13.57 14.44
CA ASP A 200 2.82 12.54 15.40
C ASP A 200 1.82 11.55 14.77
N LEU A 201 1.93 10.28 15.16
CA LEU A 201 0.97 9.27 14.71
C LEU A 201 -0.29 9.33 15.55
N PRO A 202 -1.47 9.30 14.94
CA PRO A 202 -2.71 9.21 15.69
C PRO A 202 -2.84 7.81 16.29
N PRO A 203 -3.61 7.64 17.37
CA PRO A 203 -3.89 6.33 17.94
C PRO A 203 -4.57 5.36 16.96
N SER A 204 -5.31 5.87 15.97
CA SER A 204 -6.10 5.07 15.01
C SER A 204 -5.34 4.67 13.74
N GLY A 205 -4.13 5.19 13.51
CA GLY A 205 -3.36 4.90 12.30
C GLY A 205 -2.91 3.44 12.19
N ASN A 206 -2.75 2.93 10.96
CA ASN A 206 -2.36 1.54 10.71
C ASN A 206 -1.04 1.17 11.40
N LEU A 207 -0.06 2.07 11.45
CA LEU A 207 1.20 1.85 12.17
C LEU A 207 0.98 1.75 13.70
N SER A 208 0.18 2.64 14.28
CA SER A 208 -0.18 2.59 15.71
C SER A 208 -0.93 1.31 16.09
N VAL A 209 -1.83 0.85 15.22
CA VAL A 209 -2.51 -0.44 15.38
C VAL A 209 -1.53 -1.61 15.31
N ALA A 210 -0.62 -1.59 14.34
CA ALA A 210 0.39 -2.62 14.15
C ALA A 210 1.35 -2.71 15.36
N LEU A 211 1.79 -1.58 15.92
CA LEU A 211 2.60 -1.50 17.15
C LEU A 211 1.89 -2.19 18.32
N ARG A 212 0.64 -1.82 18.61
CA ARG A 212 -0.14 -2.45 19.70
C ARG A 212 -0.34 -3.95 19.50
N LEU A 213 -0.61 -4.38 18.27
CA LEU A 213 -0.76 -5.81 17.95
C LEU A 213 0.54 -6.56 18.17
N ALA A 214 1.65 -6.05 17.64
CA ALA A 214 2.98 -6.66 17.78
C ALA A 214 3.38 -6.83 19.24
N ARG A 215 3.20 -5.78 20.06
CA ARG A 215 3.45 -5.81 21.51
C ARG A 215 2.64 -6.90 22.22
N LYS A 216 1.39 -7.08 21.80
CA LYS A 216 0.47 -8.03 22.43
C LYS A 216 0.77 -9.49 22.10
N VAL A 217 1.25 -9.78 20.89
CA VAL A 217 1.44 -11.16 20.41
C VAL A 217 2.91 -11.53 20.18
N GLY A 218 3.85 -10.61 20.42
CA GLY A 218 5.27 -10.80 20.12
C GLY A 218 5.57 -10.92 18.62
N ALA A 219 4.78 -10.28 17.76
CA ALA A 219 5.01 -10.34 16.31
C ALA A 219 6.15 -9.42 15.90
N ARG A 220 7.10 -9.94 15.11
CA ARG A 220 8.16 -9.12 14.52
C ARG A 220 7.61 -8.38 13.30
N PHE A 221 8.10 -7.18 13.04
CA PHE A 221 7.75 -6.43 11.83
C PHE A 221 8.67 -6.80 10.69
N LEU A 222 8.10 -7.02 9.50
CA LEU A 222 8.84 -7.16 8.25
C LEU A 222 8.50 -5.97 7.34
N PRO A 223 9.28 -4.87 7.35
CA PRO A 223 9.12 -3.79 6.40
C PRO A 223 9.59 -4.21 5.01
N PHE A 224 8.75 -4.02 4.00
CA PHE A 224 9.08 -4.38 2.62
C PHE A 224 8.22 -3.60 1.62
N TYR A 225 8.73 -3.35 0.43
CA TYR A 225 8.03 -2.66 -0.64
C TYR A 225 8.43 -3.20 -2.02
N LEU A 226 7.60 -2.90 -3.02
CA LEU A 226 7.80 -3.33 -4.39
C LEU A 226 7.99 -2.12 -5.28
N ILE A 227 9.09 -2.09 -6.04
CA ILE A 227 9.32 -1.06 -7.06
C ILE A 227 9.33 -1.70 -8.43
N ARG A 228 8.64 -1.03 -9.35
CA ARG A 228 8.70 -1.34 -10.75
C ARG A 228 10.00 -0.83 -11.35
N SER A 229 10.64 -1.69 -12.13
CA SER A 229 11.78 -1.33 -12.97
C SER A 229 11.31 -1.09 -14.41
N GLU A 230 11.57 -2.01 -15.33
CA GLU A 230 11.23 -1.90 -16.74
C GLU A 230 10.05 -2.80 -17.11
N GLY A 231 9.13 -2.29 -17.93
CA GLY A 231 7.93 -3.05 -18.27
C GLY A 231 7.20 -3.51 -17.00
N PRO A 232 6.55 -4.68 -17.01
CA PRO A 232 5.91 -5.21 -15.82
C PRO A 232 6.89 -6.02 -14.95
N HIS A 233 8.17 -5.62 -14.85
CA HIS A 233 9.13 -6.25 -13.92
C HIS A 233 9.30 -5.43 -12.65
N PHE A 234 9.51 -6.13 -11.54
CA PHE A 234 9.52 -5.56 -10.21
C PHE A 234 10.64 -6.13 -9.35
N ARG A 235 11.02 -5.35 -8.34
CA ARG A 235 11.97 -5.74 -7.31
C ARG A 235 11.36 -5.53 -5.94
N VAL A 236 11.39 -6.56 -5.12
CA VAL A 236 11.09 -6.51 -3.70
C VAL A 236 12.34 -6.04 -2.97
N HIS A 237 12.15 -4.98 -2.19
CA HIS A 237 13.11 -4.50 -1.21
C HIS A 237 12.54 -4.78 0.17
N TRP A 238 13.35 -5.31 1.08
CA TRP A 238 12.93 -5.63 2.43
C TRP A 238 13.98 -5.22 3.45
N HIS A 239 13.52 -5.02 4.68
CA HIS A 239 14.36 -4.71 5.83
C HIS A 239 14.37 -5.91 6.78
N PRO A 240 15.53 -6.26 7.40
CA PRO A 240 15.58 -7.25 8.46
C PRO A 240 14.50 -7.01 9.53
N PRO A 241 13.88 -8.08 10.08
CA PRO A 241 12.74 -7.89 10.96
C PRO A 241 13.05 -7.03 12.19
N LEU A 242 12.13 -6.13 12.52
CA LEU A 242 12.20 -5.32 13.73
C LEU A 242 11.46 -6.07 14.84
N ASP A 243 12.16 -6.35 15.93
CA ASP A 243 11.60 -7.10 17.06
C ASP A 243 11.06 -6.15 18.12
N PRO A 244 9.73 -6.16 18.41
CA PRO A 244 9.20 -5.38 19.50
C PRO A 244 9.80 -5.78 20.86
N ALA A 245 10.24 -7.03 21.08
CA ALA A 245 10.87 -7.39 22.34
C ALA A 245 12.20 -6.67 22.60
N LEU A 246 12.89 -6.20 21.53
CA LEU A 246 14.23 -5.63 21.61
C LEU A 246 14.26 -4.11 21.38
N LEU A 247 13.27 -3.56 20.68
CA LEU A 247 13.21 -2.16 20.28
C LEU A 247 12.06 -1.46 20.98
N SER A 248 12.21 -0.18 21.33
CA SER A 248 11.07 0.67 21.72
C SER A 248 10.21 1.02 20.51
N ASP A 249 8.98 1.46 20.75
CA ASP A 249 8.06 1.87 19.66
C ASP A 249 8.67 3.02 18.82
N ASP A 250 9.29 4.01 19.46
CA ASP A 250 9.97 5.11 18.76
C ASP A 250 11.07 4.61 17.81
N ARG A 251 11.90 3.67 18.27
CA ARG A 251 12.96 3.08 17.46
C ARG A 251 12.45 2.25 16.29
N ILE A 252 11.27 1.63 16.44
CA ILE A 252 10.59 0.92 15.35
C ILE A 252 10.05 1.93 14.35
N MET A 253 9.34 2.97 14.81
CA MET A 253 8.79 4.03 13.96
C MET A 253 9.88 4.72 13.13
N ASP A 254 11.01 5.06 13.76
CA ASP A 254 12.14 5.71 13.08
C ASP A 254 12.74 4.82 11.98
N GLN A 255 12.90 3.52 12.25
CA GLN A 255 13.43 2.57 11.25
C GLN A 255 12.44 2.32 10.11
N VAL A 256 11.14 2.26 10.42
CA VAL A 256 10.10 2.10 9.41
C VAL A 256 10.00 3.34 8.52
N ASP A 257 10.11 4.56 9.04
CA ASP A 257 10.21 5.78 8.21
C ASP A 257 11.51 5.84 7.41
N ALA A 258 12.65 5.51 8.03
CA ALA A 258 13.94 5.52 7.35
C ALA A 258 13.98 4.55 6.15
N PHE A 259 13.20 3.46 6.20
CA PHE A 259 13.08 2.49 5.12
C PHE A 259 11.90 2.77 4.19
N LEU A 260 10.66 2.58 4.65
CA LEU A 260 9.46 2.75 3.83
C LEU A 260 9.15 4.22 3.53
N GLY A 261 9.37 5.11 4.50
CA GLY A 261 9.15 6.54 4.32
C GLY A 261 10.10 7.15 3.30
N LYS A 262 11.38 6.78 3.36
CA LYS A 262 12.37 7.13 2.34
C LYS A 262 11.98 6.59 0.97
N ALA A 263 11.54 5.33 0.89
CA ALA A 263 11.09 4.73 -0.37
C ALA A 263 9.91 5.49 -1.01
N CYS A 264 8.97 6.00 -0.22
CA CYS A 264 7.87 6.84 -0.72
C CYS A 264 8.36 8.13 -1.37
N VAL A 265 9.44 8.74 -0.85
CA VAL A 265 10.01 9.98 -1.39
C VAL A 265 10.90 9.72 -2.60
N ASP A 266 11.77 8.70 -2.51
CA ASP A 266 12.67 8.30 -3.61
C ASP A 266 11.89 7.86 -4.85
N HIS A 267 10.78 7.14 -4.64
CA HIS A 267 9.92 6.57 -5.68
C HIS A 267 8.53 7.22 -5.69
N ALA A 268 8.46 8.54 -5.51
CA ALA A 268 7.21 9.28 -5.50
C ALA A 268 6.41 9.15 -6.83
N ASP A 269 7.07 8.82 -7.94
CA ASP A 269 6.44 8.45 -9.20
C ASP A 269 5.82 7.05 -9.24
N GLN A 270 5.90 6.29 -8.15
CA GLN A 270 5.24 5.00 -8.01
C GLN A 270 4.31 4.93 -6.80
N TRP A 271 4.11 6.06 -6.11
CA TRP A 271 3.38 6.11 -4.85
C TRP A 271 1.92 6.56 -5.00
N LEU A 272 0.97 5.70 -4.63
CA LEU A 272 -0.48 6.01 -4.67
C LEU A 272 -0.86 7.09 -3.65
N ALA A 273 -0.42 6.98 -2.40
CA ALA A 273 -0.94 7.84 -1.35
C ALA A 273 -0.46 9.30 -1.48
N LEU A 274 0.49 9.59 -2.37
CA LEU A 274 0.91 10.97 -2.69
C LEU A 274 -0.25 11.91 -3.08
N HIS A 275 -1.35 11.39 -3.64
CA HIS A 275 -2.53 12.20 -3.98
C HIS A 275 -3.62 12.22 -2.90
N ASP A 276 -3.51 11.36 -1.89
CA ASP A 276 -4.48 11.23 -0.80
C ASP A 276 -3.99 11.91 0.49
N MET A 277 -2.68 11.94 0.70
CA MET A 277 -2.04 12.61 1.82
C MET A 277 -2.20 14.13 1.71
N ASP A 278 -2.64 14.77 2.79
CA ASP A 278 -2.67 16.22 2.90
C ASP A 278 -1.51 16.70 3.76
N LEU A 279 -0.41 17.11 3.12
CA LEU A 279 0.76 17.68 3.80
C LEU A 279 0.63 19.19 4.06
N ALA A 280 -0.34 19.84 3.42
CA ALA A 280 -0.52 21.29 3.52
C ALA A 280 -1.47 21.69 4.66
N ALA A 281 -2.34 20.76 5.10
CA ALA A 281 -3.17 20.97 6.28
C ALA A 281 -2.32 21.01 7.56
N PRO A 282 -2.44 22.04 8.42
CA PRO A 282 -1.79 22.05 9.73
C PRO A 282 -2.21 20.84 10.55
N VAL A 283 -1.27 20.21 11.26
CA VAL A 283 -1.51 19.03 12.11
C VAL A 283 -2.69 19.25 13.06
N ALA A 284 -2.84 20.47 13.60
CA ALA A 284 -3.92 20.86 14.49
C ALA A 284 -5.32 20.90 13.82
N ALA A 285 -5.42 21.23 12.53
CA ALA A 285 -6.70 21.29 11.83
C ALA A 285 -7.27 19.89 11.52
N VAL A 286 -6.38 18.89 11.36
CA VAL A 286 -6.78 17.49 11.18
C VAL A 286 -7.17 16.85 12.51
N ALA A 287 -6.51 17.20 13.62
CA ALA A 287 -6.85 16.73 14.96
C ALA A 287 -8.16 17.35 15.49
N ALA A 288 -8.42 18.63 15.24
CA ALA A 288 -9.69 19.28 15.64
C ALA A 288 -10.91 18.66 14.92
N ALA A 289 -10.77 18.28 13.65
CA ALA A 289 -11.80 17.55 12.91
C ALA A 289 -12.02 16.10 13.40
N GLN A 290 -11.20 15.58 14.33
CA GLN A 290 -11.37 14.26 14.96
C GLN A 290 -12.20 14.30 16.24
N GLU A 291 -12.28 15.46 16.92
CA GLU A 291 -13.15 15.62 18.11
C GLU A 291 -14.60 15.90 17.70
N GLU A 292 -14.80 16.52 16.54
CA GLU A 292 -16.11 16.68 15.90
C GLU A 292 -16.46 15.43 15.07
N GLY A 293 -16.83 14.33 15.75
CA GLY A 293 -17.47 13.18 15.09
C GLY A 293 -18.70 13.61 14.27
N PRO A 294 -19.22 12.76 13.34
CA PRO A 294 -20.16 13.19 12.31
C PRO A 294 -21.44 13.74 12.96
N GLY A 295 -21.50 15.07 13.07
CA GLY A 295 -22.72 15.80 13.37
C GLY A 295 -23.73 15.48 12.29
N GLU A 296 -24.93 15.13 12.71
CA GLU A 296 -26.08 14.91 11.85
C GLU A 296 -26.21 16.03 10.79
N GLU A 297 -25.87 15.74 9.54
CA GLU A 297 -26.56 16.37 8.41
C GLU A 297 -27.87 15.61 8.19
N ARG A 298 -28.82 15.86 9.10
CA ARG A 298 -30.24 15.81 8.78
C ARG A 298 -30.63 17.18 8.21
N ALA A 299 -31.41 17.11 7.13
CA ALA A 299 -32.27 18.16 6.57
C ALA A 299 -31.61 19.21 5.67
N GLY A 300 -32.05 19.20 4.40
CA GLY A 300 -31.77 20.19 3.36
C GLY A 300 -32.06 19.63 1.99
#